data_AF-A0AAV8TW16-F1
#
_entry.id   AF-A0AAV8TW16-F1
#
_cell.length_a   1.000
_cell.length_b   1.000
_cell.length_c   1.000
_cell.angle_alpha   90.00
_cell.angle_beta   90.00
_cell.angle_gamma   90.00
#
_symmetry.space_group_name_H-M   'P 1'
#
loop_
_entity.id
_entity.type
_entity.pdbx_description
1 polymer ?
#
loop_
_entity_poly.entity_id
_entity_poly.type
_entity_poly.pdbx_seq_one_letter_code
_entity_poly.pdbx_strand_id
1 'polypeptide(L)'
;MSMTRYNSALWEQIELSESYLVSSMLEEATSLASLVIKQICGRDFGGETLEDLEEFYGMMESAGMVLVQSLSQLGRGPQILNQLKENFVSAEIPVEVFHTAVCIQISEGSLIVAQEFIEEFLNKCRYVDGKYYVGAEPELNVQKESNKRYILEIDQYMAIVETYTLALLATALKKVDLAISWIEKAAMPAENKQRQLLYGKKALTDLWQLAFSYQVNPLAVVQPLPPAPRGR
;
A
#
# COMPACT_ATOMS: atom_id res chain seq x y z
N MET A 1 9.94 24.87 22.42
CA MET A 1 10.57 23.53 22.46
C MET A 1 11.46 23.42 21.23
N SER A 2 12.71 22.94 21.31
CA SER A 2 13.54 22.80 20.11
C SER A 2 12.97 21.70 19.19
N MET A 3 13.11 21.85 17.86
CA MET A 3 12.58 20.90 16.85
C MET A 3 13.02 19.46 17.16
N THR A 4 14.28 19.27 17.51
CA THR A 4 14.85 17.97 17.90
C THR A 4 14.17 17.34 19.12
N ARG A 5 13.83 18.14 20.14
CA ARG A 5 13.10 17.64 21.32
C ARG A 5 11.66 17.26 20.98
N TYR A 6 11.07 17.94 20.00
CA TYR A 6 9.72 17.64 19.54
C TYR A 6 9.69 16.36 18.67
N ASN A 7 10.63 16.19 17.73
CA ASN A 7 10.77 14.95 16.97
C ASN A 7 11.00 13.76 17.91
N SER A 8 11.88 13.89 18.90
CA SER A 8 12.09 12.85 19.93
C SER A 8 10.80 12.46 20.65
N ALA A 9 9.99 13.44 21.06
CA ALA A 9 8.71 13.18 21.74
C ALA A 9 7.65 12.55 20.82
N LEU A 10 7.72 12.78 19.51
CA LEU A 10 6.86 12.10 18.53
C LEU A 10 7.30 10.64 18.35
N TRP A 11 8.60 10.39 18.19
CA TRP A 11 9.12 9.02 18.12
C TRP A 11 8.77 8.19 19.35
N GLU A 12 8.91 8.73 20.56
CA GLU A 12 8.47 8.04 21.79
C GLU A 12 6.98 7.66 21.77
N GLN A 13 6.13 8.51 21.19
CA GLN A 13 4.69 8.19 21.04
C GLN A 13 4.45 7.14 19.95
N ILE A 14 5.23 7.14 18.86
CA ILE A 14 5.17 6.11 17.82
C ILE A 14 5.56 4.76 18.42
N GLU A 15 6.71 4.68 19.11
CA GLU A 15 7.18 3.47 19.79
C GLU A 15 6.17 2.95 20.82
N LEU A 16 5.50 3.86 21.55
CA LEU A 16 4.43 3.49 22.47
C LEU A 16 3.22 2.92 21.72
N SER A 17 2.83 3.51 20.58
CA SER A 17 1.72 3.02 19.76
C SER A 17 2.01 1.64 19.15
N GLU A 18 3.26 1.40 18.74
CA GLU A 18 3.74 0.09 18.30
C GLU A 18 3.70 -0.94 19.44
N SER A 19 4.11 -0.53 20.64
CA SER A 19 4.03 -1.38 21.83
C SER A 19 2.60 -1.79 22.15
N TYR A 20 1.64 -0.87 21.99
CA TYR A 20 0.20 -1.20 22.11
C TYR A 20 -0.25 -2.17 21.03
N LEU A 21 0.17 -1.98 19.78
CA LEU A 21 -0.15 -2.89 18.68
C LEU A 21 0.36 -4.32 18.95
N VAL A 22 1.64 -4.44 19.32
CA VAL A 22 2.27 -5.74 19.62
C VAL A 22 1.63 -6.42 20.84
N SER A 23 1.14 -5.62 21.80
CA SER A 23 0.46 -6.12 23.00
C SER A 23 -1.05 -6.32 22.82
N SER A 24 -1.57 -6.23 21.59
CA SER A 24 -3.00 -6.34 21.24
C SER A 24 -3.92 -5.31 21.91
N MET A 25 -3.38 -4.19 22.37
CA MET A 25 -4.14 -3.01 22.82
C MET A 25 -4.51 -2.17 21.60
N LEU A 26 -5.38 -2.73 20.74
CA LEU A 26 -5.57 -2.22 19.38
C LEU A 26 -6.30 -0.87 19.31
N GLU A 27 -7.21 -0.59 20.24
CA GLU A 27 -7.92 0.69 20.27
C GLU A 27 -6.99 1.83 20.72
N GLU A 28 -6.12 1.55 21.70
CA GLU A 28 -5.09 2.47 22.16
C GLU A 28 -4.04 2.70 21.07
N ALA A 29 -3.59 1.64 20.39
CA ALA A 29 -2.68 1.74 19.24
C ALA A 29 -3.28 2.62 18.14
N THR A 30 -4.54 2.35 17.75
CA THR A 30 -5.28 3.10 16.73
C THR A 30 -5.41 4.58 17.10
N SER A 31 -5.82 4.85 18.35
CA SER A 31 -6.08 6.20 18.85
C SER A 31 -4.78 7.01 18.92
N LEU A 32 -3.71 6.42 19.44
CA LEU A 32 -2.42 7.08 19.56
C LEU A 32 -1.77 7.31 18.18
N ALA A 33 -1.80 6.31 17.30
CA ALA A 33 -1.29 6.47 15.93
C ALA A 33 -2.03 7.58 15.17
N SER A 34 -3.37 7.61 15.25
CA SER A 34 -4.19 8.69 14.65
C SER A 34 -3.81 10.07 15.19
N LEU A 35 -3.63 10.20 16.51
CA LEU A 35 -3.22 11.43 17.16
C LEU A 35 -1.85 11.90 16.66
N VAL A 36 -0.86 10.98 16.63
CA VAL A 36 0.51 11.27 16.21
C VAL A 36 0.55 11.67 14.74
N ILE A 37 -0.16 10.98 13.85
CA ILE A 37 -0.26 11.35 12.42
C ILE A 37 -0.80 12.78 12.28
N LYS A 38 -1.88 13.12 13.00
CA LYS A 38 -2.46 14.48 12.96
C LYS A 38 -1.48 15.53 13.49
N GLN A 39 -0.68 15.21 14.50
CA GLN A 39 0.38 16.10 15.00
C GLN A 39 1.49 16.30 13.95
N ILE A 40 1.92 15.23 13.29
CA ILE A 40 2.95 15.29 12.24
C ILE A 40 2.43 16.02 10.98
N CYS A 41 1.17 15.81 10.59
CA CYS A 41 0.59 16.45 9.41
C CYS A 41 0.22 17.92 9.66
N GLY A 42 -0.15 18.27 10.90
CA GLY A 42 -0.59 19.61 11.28
C GLY A 42 0.54 20.61 11.55
N ARG A 43 1.81 20.18 11.50
CA ARG A 43 2.98 21.07 11.61
C ARG A 43 3.46 21.52 10.23
N ASP A 44 4.01 22.73 10.19
CA ASP A 44 4.82 23.14 9.06
C ASP A 44 6.11 22.30 9.01
N PHE A 45 6.44 21.83 7.82
CA PHE A 45 7.74 21.22 7.57
C PHE A 45 8.79 22.32 7.63
N GLY A 46 9.45 22.44 8.78
CA GLY A 46 10.53 23.40 9.03
C GLY A 46 11.93 22.82 8.87
N GLY A 47 12.06 21.63 8.27
CA GLY A 47 13.35 21.01 7.99
C GLY A 47 14.03 21.68 6.79
N GLU A 48 15.35 21.84 6.86
CA GLU A 48 16.15 22.42 5.77
C GLU A 48 16.99 21.37 5.05
N THR A 49 17.18 20.19 5.66
CA THR A 49 18.02 19.12 5.14
C THR A 49 17.22 17.96 4.57
N LEU A 50 17.88 17.11 3.77
CA LEU A 50 17.30 15.85 3.28
C LEU A 50 17.02 14.88 4.45
N GLU A 51 17.90 14.84 5.44
CA GLU A 51 17.75 14.00 6.64
C GLU A 51 16.50 14.40 7.44
N ASP A 52 16.22 15.70 7.59
CA ASP A 52 14.99 16.17 8.23
C ASP A 52 13.73 15.73 7.47
N LEU A 53 13.82 15.68 6.14
CA LEU A 53 12.72 15.26 5.26
C LEU A 53 12.48 13.74 5.37
N GLU A 54 13.55 12.95 5.33
CA GLU A 54 13.50 11.50 5.52
C GLU A 54 12.97 11.14 6.91
N GLU A 55 13.42 11.83 7.97
CA GLU A 55 12.90 11.63 9.32
C GLU A 55 11.40 11.96 9.40
N PHE A 56 10.98 13.07 8.77
CA PHE A 56 9.58 13.49 8.72
C PHE A 56 8.69 12.45 8.04
N TYR A 57 9.10 11.94 6.87
CA TYR A 57 8.37 10.88 6.18
C TYR A 57 8.41 9.55 6.94
N GLY A 58 9.54 9.22 7.58
CA GLY A 58 9.68 8.03 8.41
C GLY A 58 8.68 8.03 9.58
N MET A 59 8.53 9.15 10.30
CA MET A 59 7.53 9.26 11.36
C MET A 59 6.10 9.06 10.85
N MET A 60 5.75 9.66 9.70
CA MET A 60 4.43 9.51 9.09
C MET A 60 4.17 8.07 8.66
N GLU A 61 5.18 7.42 8.07
CA GLU A 61 5.09 6.03 7.63
C GLU A 61 4.92 5.08 8.81
N SER A 62 5.76 5.19 9.85
CA SER A 62 5.67 4.35 11.05
C SER A 62 4.32 4.49 11.75
N ALA A 63 3.87 5.72 12.02
CA ALA A 63 2.56 5.93 12.64
C ALA A 63 1.41 5.46 11.73
N GLY A 64 1.52 5.69 10.42
CA GLY A 64 0.56 5.22 9.42
C GLY A 64 0.46 3.69 9.38
N MET A 65 1.58 2.98 9.46
CA MET A 65 1.63 1.52 9.50
C MET A 65 0.95 0.98 10.75
N VAL A 66 1.21 1.57 11.92
CA VAL A 66 0.51 1.19 13.16
C VAL A 66 -0.99 1.33 13.00
N LEU A 67 -1.46 2.47 12.46
CA LEU A 67 -2.87 2.73 12.23
C LEU A 67 -3.52 1.71 11.28
N VAL A 68 -2.87 1.40 10.16
CA VAL A 68 -3.37 0.42 9.18
C VAL A 68 -3.47 -0.97 9.81
N GLN A 69 -2.41 -1.41 10.50
CA GLN A 69 -2.33 -2.73 11.10
C GLN A 69 -3.32 -2.88 12.26
N SER A 70 -3.46 -1.86 13.12
CA SER A 70 -4.39 -1.90 14.24
C SER A 70 -5.86 -1.92 13.79
N LEU A 71 -6.22 -1.11 12.78
CA LEU A 71 -7.56 -1.11 12.19
C LEU A 71 -7.88 -2.46 11.53
N SER A 72 -6.92 -3.05 10.81
CA SER A 72 -7.10 -4.37 10.20
C SER A 72 -7.36 -5.44 11.28
N GLN A 73 -6.55 -5.49 12.34
CA GLN A 73 -6.73 -6.45 13.43
C GLN A 73 -8.03 -6.27 14.22
N LEU A 74 -8.58 -5.04 14.26
CA LEU A 74 -9.91 -4.75 14.81
C LEU A 74 -11.08 -5.19 13.91
N GLY A 75 -10.80 -5.75 12.72
CA GLY A 75 -11.82 -6.06 11.72
C GLY A 75 -12.42 -4.82 11.05
N ARG A 76 -11.73 -3.68 11.08
CA ARG A 76 -12.14 -2.41 10.46
C ARG A 76 -11.48 -2.18 9.09
N GLY A 77 -10.99 -3.23 8.44
CA GLY A 77 -10.29 -3.14 7.16
C GLY A 77 -11.03 -2.39 6.04
N PRO A 78 -12.37 -2.52 5.87
CA PRO A 78 -13.11 -1.74 4.87
C PRO A 78 -13.06 -0.22 5.07
N GLN A 79 -12.73 0.25 6.26
CA GLN A 79 -12.70 1.67 6.63
C GLN A 79 -11.28 2.27 6.56
N ILE A 80 -10.24 1.45 6.39
CA ILE A 80 -8.83 1.89 6.49
C ILE A 80 -8.53 3.06 5.56
N LEU A 81 -8.88 2.98 4.27
CA LEU A 81 -8.56 4.06 3.32
C LEU A 81 -9.25 5.39 3.67
N ASN A 82 -10.50 5.32 4.14
CA ASN A 82 -11.22 6.51 4.61
C ASN A 82 -10.57 7.09 5.86
N GLN A 83 -10.19 6.24 6.82
CA GLN A 83 -9.46 6.66 8.02
C GLN A 83 -8.11 7.30 7.66
N LEU A 84 -7.36 6.75 6.72
CA LEU A 84 -6.12 7.37 6.25
C LEU A 84 -6.38 8.74 5.65
N LYS A 85 -7.39 8.90 4.78
CA LYS A 85 -7.76 10.19 4.19
C LYS A 85 -8.15 11.24 5.26
N GLU A 86 -8.84 10.81 6.32
CA GLU A 86 -9.20 11.67 7.47
C GLU A 86 -8.01 12.06 8.35
N ASN A 87 -6.97 11.24 8.42
CA ASN A 87 -5.79 11.49 9.25
C ASN A 87 -4.71 12.29 8.50
N PHE A 88 -4.55 12.05 7.20
CA PHE A 88 -3.55 12.70 6.33
C PHE A 88 -4.16 13.87 5.54
N VAL A 89 -4.96 14.73 6.16
CA VAL A 89 -5.66 15.85 5.45
C VAL A 89 -4.67 16.89 4.89
N SER A 90 -3.54 17.09 5.55
CA SER A 90 -2.57 18.16 5.24
C SER A 90 -1.24 17.65 4.67
N ALA A 91 -1.16 16.36 4.35
CA ALA A 91 0.02 15.71 3.81
C ALA A 91 -0.38 14.54 2.90
N GLU A 92 0.45 14.21 1.91
CA GLU A 92 0.23 12.99 1.14
C GLU A 92 0.48 11.76 2.01
N ILE A 93 -0.33 10.72 1.83
CA ILE A 93 -0.16 9.44 2.54
C ILE A 93 1.14 8.79 2.05
N PRO A 94 2.04 8.35 2.95
CA PRO A 94 3.23 7.59 2.57
C PRO A 94 2.87 6.37 1.71
N VAL A 95 3.63 6.14 0.63
CA VAL A 95 3.25 5.15 -0.38
C VAL A 95 3.12 3.73 0.18
N GLU A 96 3.98 3.36 1.13
CA GLU A 96 3.94 2.04 1.76
C GLU A 96 2.69 1.84 2.63
N VAL A 97 2.30 2.90 3.36
CA VAL A 97 1.05 2.91 4.15
C VAL A 97 -0.15 2.76 3.23
N PHE A 98 -0.17 3.53 2.13
CA PHE A 98 -1.21 3.47 1.12
C PHE A 98 -1.31 2.09 0.46
N HIS A 99 -0.18 1.54 -0.02
CA HIS A 99 -0.12 0.24 -0.69
C HIS A 99 -0.61 -0.89 0.23
N THR A 100 -0.18 -0.89 1.49
CA THR A 100 -0.60 -1.87 2.50
C THR A 100 -2.10 -1.80 2.73
N ALA A 101 -2.64 -0.60 2.94
CA ALA A 101 -4.08 -0.40 3.16
C ALA A 101 -4.93 -0.88 1.97
N VAL A 102 -4.50 -0.57 0.75
CA VAL A 102 -5.16 -1.05 -0.47
C VAL A 102 -5.13 -2.57 -0.55
N CYS A 103 -3.99 -3.21 -0.29
CA CYS A 103 -3.86 -4.66 -0.33
C CYS A 103 -4.81 -5.35 0.66
N ILE A 104 -4.91 -4.82 1.89
CA ILE A 104 -5.85 -5.31 2.90
C ILE A 104 -7.29 -5.19 2.37
N GLN A 105 -7.70 -4.02 1.86
CA GLN A 105 -9.05 -3.84 1.34
C GLN A 105 -9.40 -4.78 0.17
N ILE A 106 -8.46 -4.99 -0.75
CA ILE A 106 -8.67 -5.94 -1.85
C ILE A 106 -8.86 -7.35 -1.30
N SER A 107 -8.02 -7.77 -0.34
CA SER A 107 -8.08 -9.11 0.27
C SER A 107 -9.39 -9.36 1.04
N GLU A 108 -9.96 -8.30 1.62
CA GLU A 108 -11.22 -8.34 2.35
C GLU A 108 -12.45 -8.11 1.44
N GLY A 109 -12.24 -7.92 0.13
CA GLY A 109 -13.31 -7.77 -0.86
C GLY A 109 -13.90 -6.35 -0.99
N SER A 110 -13.28 -5.34 -0.40
CA SER A 110 -13.66 -3.92 -0.52
C SER A 110 -13.15 -3.31 -1.84
N LEU A 111 -13.53 -3.91 -2.97
CA LEU A 111 -12.90 -3.66 -4.28
C LEU A 111 -13.21 -2.28 -4.87
N ILE A 112 -14.43 -1.76 -4.67
CA ILE A 112 -14.85 -0.47 -5.25
C ILE A 112 -14.09 0.67 -4.59
N VAL A 113 -14.04 0.69 -3.24
CA VAL A 113 -13.32 1.69 -2.47
C VAL A 113 -11.83 1.64 -2.81
N ALA A 114 -11.23 0.45 -2.87
CA ALA A 114 -9.84 0.29 -3.30
C ALA A 114 -9.62 0.83 -4.72
N GLN A 115 -10.53 0.58 -5.66
CA GLN A 115 -10.42 1.09 -7.03
C GLN A 115 -10.39 2.62 -7.07
N GLU A 116 -11.34 3.28 -6.39
CA GLU A 116 -11.44 4.73 -6.36
C GLU A 116 -10.17 5.39 -5.81
N PHE A 117 -9.64 4.85 -4.71
CA PHE A 117 -8.43 5.38 -4.07
C PHE A 117 -7.17 5.18 -4.90
N ILE A 118 -7.00 4.01 -5.55
CA ILE A 118 -5.84 3.77 -6.42
C ILE A 118 -5.92 4.68 -7.65
N GLU A 119 -7.10 4.85 -8.26
CA GLU A 119 -7.27 5.76 -9.38
C GLU A 119 -7.00 7.21 -8.98
N GLU A 120 -7.48 7.66 -7.82
CA GLU A 120 -7.15 8.97 -7.26
C GLU A 120 -5.62 9.15 -7.13
N PHE A 121 -4.93 8.18 -6.56
CA PHE A 121 -3.48 8.21 -6.37
C PHE A 121 -2.72 8.25 -7.71
N LEU A 122 -3.05 7.35 -8.64
CA LEU A 122 -2.38 7.26 -9.95
C LEU A 122 -2.62 8.50 -10.81
N ASN A 123 -3.77 9.16 -10.67
CA ASN A 123 -4.07 10.42 -11.36
C ASN A 123 -3.23 11.60 -10.86
N LYS A 124 -2.79 11.57 -9.59
CA LYS A 124 -1.85 12.54 -9.01
C LYS A 124 -0.40 12.27 -9.39
N CYS A 125 -0.08 11.06 -9.85
CA CYS A 125 1.27 10.70 -10.25
C CYS A 125 1.68 11.38 -11.57
N ARG A 126 2.93 11.86 -11.63
CA ARG A 126 3.54 12.44 -12.82
C ARG A 126 4.93 11.86 -13.04
N TYR A 127 5.23 11.48 -14.29
CA TYR A 127 6.56 11.04 -14.69
C TYR A 127 7.32 12.21 -15.32
N VAL A 128 8.40 12.65 -14.67
CA VAL A 128 9.24 13.78 -15.11
C VAL A 128 10.71 13.39 -14.89
N ASP A 129 11.55 13.58 -15.90
CA ASP A 129 13.02 13.37 -15.84
C ASP A 129 13.46 12.04 -15.21
N GLY A 130 12.77 10.94 -15.53
CA GLY A 130 13.11 9.61 -15.04
C GLY A 130 12.54 9.25 -13.67
N LYS A 131 11.82 10.17 -13.00
CA LYS A 131 11.27 9.99 -11.65
C LYS A 131 9.76 10.15 -11.64
N TYR A 132 9.11 9.52 -10.66
CA TYR A 132 7.69 9.67 -10.40
C TYR A 132 7.47 10.64 -9.24
N TYR A 133 6.56 11.58 -9.40
CA TYR A 133 6.20 12.58 -8.40
C TYR A 133 4.73 12.43 -8.04
N VAL A 134 4.41 12.54 -6.74
CA VAL A 134 3.04 12.59 -6.21
C VAL A 134 2.83 13.95 -5.54
N GLY A 135 1.73 14.62 -5.89
CA GLY A 135 1.32 15.89 -5.30
C GLY A 135 0.67 16.85 -6.31
N ALA A 136 0.21 18.01 -5.82
CA ALA A 136 -0.47 19.02 -6.62
C ALA A 136 0.40 19.59 -7.76
N GLU A 137 -0.26 20.07 -8.82
CA GLU A 137 0.38 20.62 -10.02
C GLU A 137 1.35 21.76 -9.67
N PRO A 138 2.44 21.94 -10.43
CA PRO A 138 3.21 23.17 -10.36
C PRO A 138 2.38 24.26 -11.02
N GLU A 139 1.55 24.97 -10.26
CA GLU A 139 1.06 26.26 -10.73
C GLU A 139 2.29 27.15 -10.96
N LEU A 140 2.53 27.49 -12.24
CA LEU A 140 3.60 28.35 -12.72
C LEU A 140 3.32 29.79 -12.32
N ASN A 141 3.30 30.07 -11.02
CA ASN A 141 3.53 31.36 -10.37
C ASN A 141 3.04 31.26 -8.93
N VAL A 142 3.99 31.21 -7.99
CA VAL A 142 4.03 32.02 -6.76
C VAL A 142 5.24 31.52 -5.97
N GLN A 143 6.17 32.43 -5.72
CA GLN A 143 7.21 32.26 -4.73
C GLN A 143 6.56 32.09 -3.35
N LYS A 144 7.01 31.07 -2.60
CA LYS A 144 6.53 30.62 -1.28
C LYS A 144 5.24 29.82 -1.31
N GLU A 145 5.39 28.51 -1.49
CA GLU A 145 4.90 27.50 -0.54
C GLU A 145 5.71 26.24 -0.82
N SER A 146 6.24 25.60 0.23
CA SER A 146 7.07 24.40 0.13
C SER A 146 6.27 23.32 -0.60
N ASN A 147 6.54 23.15 -1.88
CA ASN A 147 5.82 22.21 -2.72
C ASN A 147 6.24 20.80 -2.28
N LYS A 148 5.49 20.22 -1.32
CA LYS A 148 5.70 18.91 -0.67
C LYS A 148 5.47 17.77 -1.67
N ARG A 149 6.19 17.77 -2.79
CA ARG A 149 6.14 16.67 -3.76
C ARG A 149 6.94 15.52 -3.20
N TYR A 150 6.26 14.39 -3.00
CA TYR A 150 6.92 13.15 -2.65
C TYR A 150 7.47 12.52 -3.93
N ILE A 151 8.76 12.16 -3.90
CA ILE A 151 9.41 11.45 -5.00
C ILE A 151 9.20 9.96 -4.76
N LEU A 152 8.53 9.30 -5.70
CA LEU A 152 8.39 7.86 -5.72
C LEU A 152 9.57 7.24 -6.44
N GLU A 153 10.13 6.20 -5.84
CA GLU A 153 10.99 5.29 -6.56
C GLU A 153 10.18 4.54 -7.64
N ILE A 154 10.86 4.11 -8.70
CA ILE A 154 10.21 3.38 -9.79
C ILE A 154 9.54 2.12 -9.24
N ASP A 155 10.22 1.37 -8.38
CA ASP A 155 9.69 0.12 -7.84
C ASP A 155 8.45 0.34 -6.96
N GLN A 156 8.40 1.43 -6.17
CA GLN A 156 7.22 1.82 -5.38
C GLN A 156 6.02 2.13 -6.29
N TYR A 157 6.23 2.94 -7.34
CA TYR A 157 5.18 3.24 -8.31
C TYR A 157 4.70 1.97 -9.03
N MET A 158 5.63 1.11 -9.45
CA MET A 158 5.28 -0.15 -10.11
C MET A 158 4.49 -1.07 -9.19
N ALA A 159 4.78 -1.13 -7.89
CA ALA A 159 4.02 -1.91 -6.92
C ALA A 159 2.55 -1.48 -6.85
N ILE A 160 2.26 -0.17 -6.90
CA ILE A 160 0.87 0.33 -6.97
C ILE A 160 0.21 -0.07 -8.29
N VAL A 161 0.91 0.05 -9.42
CA VAL A 161 0.41 -0.33 -10.76
C VAL A 161 0.09 -1.82 -10.82
N GLU A 162 0.94 -2.68 -10.24
CA GLU A 162 0.71 -4.12 -10.15
C GLU A 162 -0.51 -4.44 -9.30
N THR A 163 -0.65 -3.79 -8.14
CA THR A 163 -1.85 -3.94 -7.29
C THR A 163 -3.12 -3.52 -8.04
N TYR A 164 -3.09 -2.41 -8.78
CA TYR A 164 -4.24 -1.96 -9.57
C TYR A 164 -4.59 -2.92 -10.70
N THR A 165 -3.62 -3.20 -11.57
CA THR A 165 -3.87 -3.88 -12.84
C THR A 165 -4.01 -5.38 -12.66
N LEU A 166 -3.14 -5.99 -11.85
CA LEU A 166 -3.09 -7.43 -11.67
C LEU A 166 -4.00 -7.89 -10.52
N ALA A 167 -3.79 -7.37 -9.31
CA ALA A 167 -4.52 -7.84 -8.13
C ALA A 167 -5.99 -7.40 -8.17
N LEU A 168 -6.27 -6.13 -8.44
CA LEU A 168 -7.62 -5.59 -8.44
C LEU A 168 -8.37 -5.86 -9.77
N LEU A 169 -7.91 -5.28 -10.88
CA LEU A 169 -8.64 -5.34 -12.15
C LEU A 169 -8.69 -6.76 -12.74
N ALA A 170 -7.54 -7.37 -13.01
CA ALA A 170 -7.48 -8.68 -13.66
C ALA A 170 -7.94 -9.81 -12.74
N THR A 171 -7.52 -9.81 -11.48
CA THR A 171 -7.75 -10.94 -10.57
C THR A 171 -9.04 -10.82 -9.76
N ALA A 172 -9.24 -9.74 -9.00
CA ALA A 172 -10.42 -9.62 -8.13
C ALA A 172 -11.70 -9.28 -8.93
N LEU A 173 -11.62 -8.33 -9.87
CA LEU A 173 -12.76 -7.86 -10.67
C LEU A 173 -12.97 -8.62 -11.99
N LYS A 174 -12.00 -9.46 -12.39
CA LYS A 174 -12.04 -10.22 -13.67
C LYS A 174 -12.16 -9.33 -14.92
N LYS A 175 -11.65 -8.10 -14.87
CA LYS A 175 -11.66 -7.10 -15.96
C LYS A 175 -10.29 -7.03 -16.64
N VAL A 176 -9.85 -8.13 -17.26
CA VAL A 176 -8.52 -8.23 -17.88
C VAL A 176 -8.33 -7.21 -19.02
N ASP A 177 -9.33 -7.03 -19.88
CA ASP A 177 -9.27 -6.06 -20.98
C ASP A 177 -9.10 -4.62 -20.48
N LEU A 178 -9.72 -4.30 -19.33
CA LEU A 178 -9.58 -3.00 -18.70
C LEU A 178 -8.15 -2.80 -18.16
N ALA A 179 -7.57 -3.83 -17.54
CA ALA A 179 -6.19 -3.79 -17.06
C ALA A 179 -5.20 -3.53 -18.21
N ILE A 180 -5.37 -4.24 -19.33
CA ILE A 180 -4.53 -4.06 -20.54
C ILE A 180 -4.71 -2.64 -21.09
N SER A 181 -5.96 -2.20 -21.31
CA SER A 181 -6.21 -0.87 -21.85
C SER A 181 -5.67 0.24 -20.96
N TRP A 182 -5.68 0.06 -19.64
CA TRP A 182 -5.12 1.04 -18.72
C TRP A 182 -3.60 1.13 -18.87
N ILE A 183 -2.88 -0.01 -18.88
CA ILE A 183 -1.41 -0.04 -19.04
C ILE A 183 -0.98 0.63 -20.35
N GLU A 184 -1.69 0.37 -21.45
CA GLU A 184 -1.38 0.95 -22.76
C GLU A 184 -1.50 2.47 -22.76
N LYS A 185 -2.53 3.01 -22.09
CA LYS A 185 -2.83 4.45 -22.04
C LYS A 185 -2.09 5.21 -20.94
N ALA A 186 -1.58 4.52 -19.93
CA ALA A 186 -0.91 5.14 -18.80
C ALA A 186 0.30 5.99 -19.24
N ALA A 187 0.51 7.12 -18.56
CA ALA A 187 1.64 8.02 -18.80
C ALA A 187 2.93 7.45 -18.17
N MET A 188 3.41 6.32 -18.71
CA MET A 188 4.59 5.58 -18.26
C MET A 188 5.56 5.34 -19.43
N PRO A 189 6.87 5.20 -19.17
CA PRO A 189 7.85 4.77 -20.16
C PRO A 189 7.47 3.44 -20.82
N ALA A 190 7.83 3.27 -22.10
CA ALA A 190 7.55 2.05 -22.86
C ALA A 190 8.16 0.80 -22.20
N GLU A 191 9.35 0.91 -21.62
CA GLU A 191 10.02 -0.17 -20.89
C GLU A 191 9.19 -0.64 -19.68
N ASN A 192 8.65 0.30 -18.90
CA ASN A 192 7.81 0.00 -17.74
C ASN A 192 6.49 -0.64 -18.17
N LYS A 193 5.87 -0.17 -19.26
CA LYS A 193 4.68 -0.80 -19.85
C LYS A 193 4.94 -2.24 -20.28
N GLN A 194 6.05 -2.47 -20.98
CA GLN A 194 6.44 -3.80 -21.43
C GLN A 194 6.73 -4.74 -20.26
N ARG A 195 7.41 -4.24 -19.22
CA ARG A 195 7.67 -4.97 -17.98
C ARG A 195 6.37 -5.43 -17.33
N GLN A 196 5.38 -4.55 -17.22
CA GLN A 196 4.06 -4.87 -16.64
C GLN A 196 3.28 -5.89 -17.45
N LEU A 197 3.23 -5.74 -18.78
CA LEU A 197 2.55 -6.71 -19.64
C LEU A 197 3.20 -8.11 -19.56
N LEU A 198 4.54 -8.16 -19.54
CA LEU A 198 5.26 -9.42 -19.42
C LEU A 198 5.05 -10.07 -18.05
N TYR A 199 5.10 -9.27 -16.98
CA TYR A 199 4.84 -9.73 -15.62
C TYR A 199 3.42 -10.26 -15.46
N GLY A 200 2.41 -9.51 -15.92
CA GLY A 200 1.01 -9.94 -15.89
C GLY A 200 0.77 -11.25 -16.66
N LYS A 201 1.38 -11.41 -17.84
CA LYS A 201 1.32 -12.67 -18.60
C LYS A 201 1.92 -13.83 -17.80
N LYS A 202 3.07 -13.62 -17.15
CA LYS A 202 3.71 -14.64 -16.33
C LYS A 202 2.82 -15.02 -15.14
N ALA A 203 2.31 -14.04 -14.39
CA ALA A 203 1.44 -14.28 -13.24
C ALA A 203 0.16 -15.05 -13.61
N LEU A 204 -0.48 -14.71 -14.73
CA LEU A 204 -1.64 -15.46 -15.24
C LEU A 204 -1.27 -16.89 -15.64
N THR A 205 -0.09 -17.08 -16.22
CA THR A 205 0.42 -18.42 -16.56
C THR A 205 0.67 -19.24 -15.29
N ASP A 206 1.30 -18.67 -14.27
CA ASP A 206 1.58 -19.33 -13.01
C ASP A 206 0.28 -19.70 -12.26
N LEU A 207 -0.70 -18.79 -12.25
CA LEU A 207 -2.04 -19.07 -11.69
C LEU A 207 -2.74 -20.20 -12.43
N TRP A 208 -2.66 -20.22 -13.77
CA TRP A 208 -3.21 -21.30 -14.58
C TRP A 208 -2.51 -22.64 -14.26
N GLN A 209 -1.19 -22.66 -14.23
CA GLN A 209 -0.42 -23.85 -13.86
C GLN A 209 -0.77 -24.35 -12.46
N LEU A 210 -0.93 -23.46 -11.49
CA LEU A 210 -1.29 -23.83 -10.12
C LEU A 210 -2.69 -24.44 -10.06
N ALA A 211 -3.68 -23.81 -10.70
CA ALA A 211 -5.06 -24.30 -10.75
C ALA A 211 -5.16 -25.70 -11.40
N PHE A 212 -4.39 -25.94 -12.46
CA PHE A 212 -4.39 -27.24 -13.15
C PHE A 212 -3.46 -28.25 -12.51
N SER A 213 -2.39 -27.85 -11.82
CA SER A 213 -1.54 -28.77 -11.05
C SER A 213 -2.29 -29.46 -9.91
N TYR A 214 -3.29 -28.78 -9.31
CA TYR A 214 -4.11 -29.33 -8.24
C TYR A 214 -5.16 -30.33 -8.75
N GLN A 215 -5.59 -30.21 -10.02
CA GLN A 215 -6.55 -31.12 -10.64
C GLN A 215 -5.94 -32.43 -11.19
N VAL A 216 -4.62 -32.64 -11.13
CA VAL A 216 -3.96 -33.83 -11.71
C VAL A 216 -3.61 -34.95 -10.72
N ASN A 217 -4.15 -34.97 -9.50
CA ASN A 217 -4.01 -36.16 -8.64
C ASN A 217 -5.32 -36.81 -8.17
N PRO A 218 -6.10 -37.39 -9.10
CA PRO A 218 -7.19 -38.31 -8.76
C PRO A 218 -6.71 -39.72 -8.32
N LEU A 219 -5.39 -39.96 -8.13
CA LEU A 219 -4.81 -41.29 -7.88
C LEU A 219 -4.14 -41.47 -6.50
N ALA A 220 -4.06 -40.44 -5.66
CA ALA A 220 -3.59 -40.57 -4.28
C ALA A 220 -4.66 -41.07 -3.29
N VAL A 221 -5.91 -41.24 -3.74
CA VAL A 221 -6.98 -41.88 -2.97
C VAL A 221 -7.17 -43.29 -3.54
N VAL A 222 -7.08 -44.29 -2.67
CA VAL A 222 -7.15 -45.75 -2.91
C VAL A 222 -5.81 -46.45 -3.22
N GLN A 223 -4.91 -46.50 -2.23
CA GLN A 223 -4.19 -47.76 -1.98
C GLN A 223 -5.09 -48.65 -1.10
N PRO A 224 -5.51 -49.86 -1.55
CA PRO A 224 -6.17 -50.82 -0.67
C PRO A 224 -5.16 -51.35 0.36
N LEU A 225 -5.52 -51.34 1.64
CA LEU A 225 -4.77 -52.00 2.71
C LEU A 225 -4.58 -53.50 2.39
N PRO A 226 -3.39 -54.08 2.59
CA PRO A 226 -3.18 -55.53 2.46
C PRO A 226 -4.00 -56.28 3.53
N PRO A 227 -4.60 -57.43 3.21
CA PRO A 227 -5.35 -58.21 4.20
C PRO A 227 -4.43 -58.81 5.26
N ALA A 228 -4.85 -58.72 6.52
CA ALA A 228 -4.13 -59.27 7.67
C ALA A 228 -3.94 -60.79 7.55
N PRO A 229 -2.77 -61.34 7.94
CA PRO A 229 -2.54 -62.78 7.94
C PRO A 229 -3.40 -63.43 9.03
N ARG A 230 -4.22 -64.41 8.63
CA ARG A 230 -4.91 -65.32 9.56
C ARG A 230 -3.88 -66.19 10.27
N GLY A 231 -3.58 -65.85 11.52
CA GLY A 231 -2.87 -66.71 12.46
C GLY A 231 -3.81 -67.80 13.00
N ARG A 232 -3.29 -69.02 13.04
CA ARG A 232 -3.92 -70.25 13.51
C ARG A 232 -3.73 -70.40 15.02
#